data_AF-A0A2N6B9C6-F1
#
_entry.id   AF-A0A2N6B9C6-F1
#
_cell.length_a   1.000
_cell.length_b   1.000
_cell.length_c   1.000
_cell.angle_alpha   90.00
_cell.angle_beta   90.00
_cell.angle_gamma   90.00
#
_symmetry.space_group_name_H-M   'P 1'
#
loop_
_entity.id
_entity.type
_entity.pdbx_description
1 polymer ?
#
loop_
_entity_poly.entity_id
_entity_poly.type
_entity_poly.pdbx_seq_one_letter_code
_entity_poly.pdbx_strand_id
1 'polypeptide(L)'
;MEIHLGRRASLEGWTSFESDPLMRRTKDRLNKRCLPCMTGLWEQLRGDVKRIHLKEALECWKVTVALESYNDCYDWLTLFSKTFPGEEVYGKFGKGAGGHKTFAVIFHTESKARRDELMALAKRVNEENFPGVGAVYSRGCGIPYEQLLGPWQGWCEDSPIINPEIVNDVKRSLRKSLFRA
;
A
#
# COMPACT_ATOMS: atom_id res chain seq x y z
N MET A 1 -4.74 18.22 -13.59
CA MET A 1 -4.62 18.18 -12.11
C MET A 1 -3.17 17.88 -11.78
N GLU A 2 -2.58 18.60 -10.83
CA GLU A 2 -1.17 18.41 -10.46
C GLU A 2 -1.05 17.37 -9.34
N ILE A 3 -0.01 16.55 -9.38
CA ILE A 3 0.31 15.64 -8.27
C ILE A 3 1.20 16.39 -7.28
N HIS A 4 0.74 16.51 -6.05
CA HIS A 4 1.48 17.13 -4.96
C HIS A 4 2.30 16.09 -4.21
N LEU A 5 3.49 16.48 -3.74
CA LEU A 5 4.38 15.61 -2.98
C LEU A 5 4.36 15.95 -1.48
N GLY A 6 4.46 14.92 -0.66
CA GLY A 6 4.66 15.05 0.77
C GLY A 6 6.02 15.69 1.07
N ARG A 7 6.08 16.58 2.06
CA ARG A 7 7.28 17.37 2.40
C ARG A 7 8.45 16.55 2.95
N ARG A 8 8.25 15.28 3.29
CA ARG A 8 9.27 14.40 3.88
C ARG A 8 9.15 13.00 3.30
N ALA A 9 10.29 12.44 2.90
CA ALA A 9 10.41 11.01 2.74
C ALA A 9 10.33 10.33 4.13
N SER A 10 9.77 9.12 4.18
CA SER A 10 9.88 8.28 5.37
C SER A 10 11.34 7.91 5.60
N LEU A 11 11.67 7.45 6.82
CA LEU A 11 13.00 6.89 7.13
C LEU A 11 13.41 5.73 6.21
N GLU A 12 12.43 5.11 5.56
CA GLU A 12 12.62 3.99 4.63
C GLU A 12 12.76 4.44 3.16
N GLY A 13 12.68 5.76 2.88
CA GLY A 13 12.84 6.30 1.53
C GLY A 13 11.54 6.38 0.72
N TRP A 14 10.36 6.38 1.37
CA TRP A 14 9.07 6.57 0.70
C TRP A 14 8.61 8.01 0.74
N THR A 15 8.30 8.59 -0.42
CA THR A 15 7.65 9.90 -0.54
C THR A 15 6.17 9.71 -0.83
N SER A 16 5.28 10.33 -0.04
CA SER A 16 3.84 10.29 -0.31
C SER A 16 3.47 11.27 -1.44
N PHE A 17 2.43 10.97 -2.20
CA PHE A 17 1.87 11.88 -3.20
C PHE A 17 0.35 11.86 -3.20
N GLU A 18 -0.27 12.95 -3.63
CA GLU A 18 -1.73 13.08 -3.71
C GLU A 18 -2.14 14.19 -4.70
N SER A 19 -3.29 14.00 -5.33
CA SER A 19 -3.95 15.00 -6.19
C SER A 19 -4.52 16.22 -5.42
N ASP A 20 -4.82 16.05 -4.13
CA ASP A 20 -5.17 17.12 -3.19
C ASP A 20 -3.90 17.69 -2.52
N PRO A 21 -3.62 19.01 -2.64
CA PRO A 21 -2.44 19.65 -2.06
C PRO A 21 -2.37 19.57 -0.53
N LEU A 22 -3.50 19.33 0.14
CA LEU A 22 -3.58 19.23 1.60
C LEU A 22 -3.39 17.80 2.12
N MET A 23 -3.21 16.83 1.21
CA MET A 23 -2.97 15.41 1.52
C MET A 23 -4.09 14.81 2.38
N ARG A 24 -5.35 15.22 2.14
CA ARG A 24 -6.48 14.87 3.01
C ARG A 24 -6.78 13.37 2.94
N ARG A 25 -6.77 12.76 1.75
CA ARG A 25 -7.02 11.31 1.59
C ARG A 25 -5.91 10.49 2.23
N THR A 26 -4.65 10.90 2.07
CA THR A 26 -3.53 10.22 2.71
C THR A 26 -3.66 10.24 4.23
N LYS A 27 -3.97 11.40 4.82
CA LYS A 27 -4.18 11.54 6.27
C LYS A 27 -5.40 10.74 6.74
N ASP A 28 -6.52 10.85 6.02
CA ASP A 28 -7.75 10.14 6.36
C ASP A 28 -7.57 8.63 6.28
N ARG A 29 -6.92 8.12 5.24
CA ARG A 29 -6.60 6.69 5.13
C ARG A 29 -5.76 6.22 6.30
N LEU A 30 -4.72 6.97 6.67
CA LEU A 30 -3.86 6.60 7.80
C LEU A 30 -4.64 6.56 9.12
N ASN A 31 -5.39 7.62 9.43
CA ASN A 31 -6.05 7.78 10.73
C ASN A 31 -7.37 7.00 10.85
N LYS A 32 -8.15 6.92 9.78
CA LYS A 32 -9.51 6.35 9.78
C LYS A 32 -9.56 4.91 9.25
N ARG A 33 -8.53 4.43 8.56
CA ARG A 33 -8.47 3.03 8.07
C ARG A 33 -7.26 2.27 8.59
N CYS A 34 -6.04 2.72 8.31
CA CYS A 34 -4.83 1.95 8.62
C CYS A 34 -4.65 1.79 10.13
N LEU A 35 -4.78 2.86 10.91
CA LEU A 35 -4.65 2.80 12.36
C LEU A 35 -5.73 1.89 12.99
N PRO A 36 -7.04 2.06 12.72
CA PRO A 36 -8.07 1.13 13.20
C PRO A 36 -7.86 -0.33 12.78
N CYS A 37 -7.48 -0.57 11.53
CA CYS A 37 -7.21 -1.92 11.00
C CYS A 37 -6.07 -2.61 11.76
N MET A 38 -4.97 -1.88 12.02
CA MET A 38 -3.82 -2.41 12.76
C MET A 38 -4.11 -2.57 14.25
N THR A 39 -4.87 -1.66 14.86
CA THR A 39 -5.35 -1.79 16.24
C THR A 39 -6.28 -3.00 16.39
N GLY A 40 -7.21 -3.21 15.45
CA GLY A 40 -8.10 -4.35 15.44
C GLY A 40 -7.36 -5.68 15.30
N LEU A 41 -6.33 -5.75 14.45
CA LEU A 41 -5.44 -6.92 14.40
C LEU A 41 -4.73 -7.16 15.74
N TRP A 42 -4.17 -6.10 16.32
CA TRP A 42 -3.52 -6.18 17.63
C TRP A 42 -4.46 -6.71 18.71
N GLU A 43 -5.70 -6.24 18.76
CA GLU A 43 -6.72 -6.68 19.71
C GLU A 43 -7.08 -8.16 19.52
N GLN A 44 -7.29 -8.61 18.28
CA GLN A 44 -7.54 -10.02 17.99
C GLN A 44 -6.41 -10.92 18.49
N LEU A 45 -5.16 -10.54 18.22
CA LEU A 45 -3.97 -11.29 18.63
C LEU A 45 -3.68 -11.28 20.14
N ARG A 46 -4.40 -10.47 20.94
CA ARG A 46 -4.28 -10.53 22.41
C ARG A 46 -4.94 -11.77 23.00
N GLY A 47 -5.93 -12.35 22.33
CA GLY A 47 -6.54 -13.63 22.71
C GLY A 47 -5.79 -14.84 22.15
N ASP A 48 -6.25 -16.03 22.50
CA ASP A 48 -5.86 -17.27 21.84
C ASP A 48 -6.75 -17.49 20.61
N VAL A 49 -6.41 -16.80 19.51
CA VAL A 49 -7.18 -16.82 18.27
C VAL A 49 -6.57 -17.75 17.24
N LYS A 50 -7.40 -18.57 16.60
CA LYS A 50 -7.00 -19.44 15.46
C LYS A 50 -7.35 -18.82 14.11
N ARG A 51 -8.11 -17.73 14.11
CA ARG A 51 -8.61 -17.04 12.92
C ARG A 51 -8.52 -15.53 13.13
N ILE A 52 -8.30 -14.82 12.03
CA ILE A 52 -8.29 -13.36 11.98
C ILE A 52 -9.43 -12.90 11.09
N HIS A 53 -10.26 -12.03 11.64
CA HIS A 53 -11.33 -11.35 10.95
C HIS A 53 -10.79 -10.11 10.24
N LEU A 54 -10.79 -10.12 8.90
CA LEU A 54 -10.01 -9.19 8.07
C LEU A 54 -10.70 -7.86 7.74
N LYS A 55 -12.03 -7.74 7.84
CA LYS A 55 -12.83 -6.53 7.53
C LYS A 55 -12.20 -5.63 6.45
N GLU A 56 -11.71 -4.44 6.84
CA GLU A 56 -11.18 -3.41 5.94
C GLU A 56 -9.88 -3.82 5.23
N ALA A 57 -9.15 -4.81 5.73
CA ALA A 57 -7.97 -5.35 5.07
C ALA A 57 -8.31 -6.02 3.72
N LEU A 58 -9.53 -6.55 3.58
CA LEU A 58 -10.08 -7.09 2.32
C LEU A 58 -10.56 -6.02 1.33
N GLU A 59 -10.45 -4.75 1.68
CA GLU A 59 -10.77 -3.63 0.81
C GLU A 59 -9.56 -2.73 0.56
N CYS A 60 -8.48 -2.92 1.30
CA CYS A 60 -7.26 -2.15 1.13
C CYS A 60 -6.44 -2.73 -0.04
N TRP A 61 -6.25 -1.94 -1.09
CA TRP A 61 -5.51 -2.34 -2.29
C TRP A 61 -4.33 -1.42 -2.57
N LYS A 62 -3.34 -1.98 -3.26
CA LYS A 62 -2.20 -1.29 -3.85
C LYS A 62 -2.12 -1.64 -5.32
N VAL A 63 -1.84 -0.65 -6.16
CA VAL A 63 -1.36 -0.85 -7.54
C VAL A 63 0.07 -0.36 -7.59
N THR A 64 0.98 -1.23 -7.98
CA THR A 64 2.43 -1.03 -7.92
C THR A 64 3.02 -1.08 -9.32
N VAL A 65 3.80 -0.07 -9.67
CA VAL A 65 4.62 -0.01 -10.88
C VAL A 65 6.08 -0.01 -10.44
N ALA A 66 6.84 -1.03 -10.85
CA ALA A 66 8.26 -1.16 -10.49
C ALA A 66 9.13 -0.43 -11.51
N LEU A 67 10.07 0.38 -11.02
CA LEU A 67 10.91 1.29 -11.81
C LEU A 67 12.37 1.21 -11.34
N GLU A 68 13.28 1.75 -12.14
CA GLU A 68 14.72 1.58 -11.93
C GLU A 68 15.33 2.63 -11.00
N SER A 69 14.74 3.83 -10.95
CA SER A 69 15.25 4.93 -10.15
C SER A 69 14.14 5.79 -9.53
N TYR A 70 14.54 6.64 -8.59
CA TYR A 70 13.65 7.66 -8.00
C TYR A 70 13.17 8.67 -9.05
N ASN A 71 14.03 9.03 -10.01
CA ASN A 71 13.69 9.95 -11.09
C ASN A 71 12.65 9.31 -12.01
N ASP A 72 12.79 8.03 -12.36
CA ASP A 72 11.78 7.34 -13.17
C ASP A 72 10.42 7.31 -12.47
N CYS A 73 10.38 7.14 -11.15
CA CYS A 73 9.12 7.25 -10.40
C CYS A 73 8.48 8.65 -10.53
N TYR A 74 9.29 9.69 -10.46
CA TYR A 74 8.81 11.07 -10.60
C TYR A 74 8.35 11.38 -12.02
N ASP A 75 9.12 10.97 -13.02
CA ASP A 75 8.80 11.15 -14.44
C ASP A 75 7.54 10.36 -14.82
N TRP A 76 7.42 9.12 -14.33
CA TRP A 76 6.23 8.29 -14.51
C TRP A 76 4.98 8.93 -13.90
N LEU A 77 5.06 9.45 -12.65
CA LEU A 77 3.95 10.14 -12.01
C LEU A 77 3.57 11.43 -12.74
N THR A 78 4.57 12.20 -13.18
CA THR A 78 4.36 13.42 -13.95
C THR A 78 3.64 13.11 -15.25
N LEU A 79 4.08 12.08 -15.97
CA LEU A 79 3.44 11.62 -17.19
C LEU A 79 2.01 11.14 -16.93
N PHE A 80 1.78 10.31 -15.90
CA PHE A 80 0.44 9.86 -15.53
C PHE A 80 -0.51 11.05 -15.33
N SER A 81 -0.06 12.10 -14.63
CA SER A 81 -0.87 13.30 -14.39
C SER A 81 -1.18 14.10 -15.65
N LYS A 82 -0.28 14.09 -16.64
CA LYS A 82 -0.47 14.72 -17.95
C LYS A 82 -1.41 13.92 -18.84
N THR A 83 -1.26 12.61 -18.87
CA THR A 83 -2.11 11.70 -19.66
C THR A 83 -3.53 11.66 -19.11
N PHE A 84 -3.70 11.77 -17.79
CA PHE A 84 -5.00 11.69 -17.13
C PHE A 84 -5.26 12.86 -16.16
N PRO A 85 -5.49 14.08 -16.67
CA PRO A 85 -5.53 15.29 -15.84
C PRO A 85 -6.76 15.41 -14.92
N GLY A 86 -7.72 14.50 -14.98
CA GLY A 86 -8.89 14.42 -14.09
C GLY A 86 -8.82 13.30 -13.05
N GLU A 87 -7.80 12.45 -13.10
CA GLU A 87 -7.72 11.28 -12.24
C GLU A 87 -7.24 11.63 -10.84
N GLU A 88 -8.10 11.39 -9.87
CA GLU A 88 -7.74 11.53 -8.47
C GLU A 88 -6.97 10.30 -8.01
N VAL A 89 -5.70 10.51 -7.70
CA VAL A 89 -4.78 9.49 -7.20
C VAL A 89 -4.09 9.95 -5.92
N TYR A 90 -3.71 8.97 -5.12
CA TYR A 90 -2.88 9.17 -3.94
C TYR A 90 -2.10 7.89 -3.65
N GLY A 91 -0.95 8.03 -2.99
CA GLY A 91 -0.01 6.93 -2.96
C GLY A 91 1.32 7.27 -2.32
N LYS A 92 2.30 6.42 -2.61
CA LYS A 92 3.70 6.67 -2.29
C LYS A 92 4.60 6.17 -3.40
N PHE A 93 5.76 6.77 -3.55
CA PHE A 93 6.80 6.25 -4.42
C PHE A 93 8.17 6.29 -3.75
N GLY A 94 9.11 5.54 -4.29
CA GLY A 94 10.46 5.44 -3.76
C GLY A 94 10.88 3.98 -3.59
N LYS A 95 11.73 3.74 -2.61
CA LYS A 95 12.39 2.44 -2.40
C LYS A 95 11.92 1.81 -1.09
N GLY A 96 11.84 0.48 -1.08
CA GLY A 96 11.62 -0.28 0.15
C GLY A 96 12.85 -0.33 1.05
N ALA A 97 12.63 -0.49 2.36
CA ALA A 97 13.71 -0.73 3.32
C ALA A 97 14.54 -1.98 2.94
N GLY A 98 15.82 -2.03 3.34
CA GLY A 98 16.65 -3.23 3.17
C GLY A 98 17.56 -3.27 1.93
N GLY A 99 17.83 -2.13 1.29
CA GLY A 99 18.87 -2.05 0.25
C GLY A 99 18.45 -2.54 -1.15
N HIS A 100 17.23 -3.03 -1.34
CA HIS A 100 16.69 -3.45 -2.65
C HIS A 100 16.88 -2.39 -3.74
N LYS A 101 17.33 -2.78 -4.94
CA LYS A 101 17.57 -1.84 -6.05
C LYS A 101 16.28 -1.36 -6.74
N THR A 102 15.13 -1.93 -6.38
CA THR A 102 13.85 -1.66 -7.03
C THR A 102 13.19 -0.43 -6.42
N PHE A 103 12.84 0.53 -7.28
CA PHE A 103 11.97 1.64 -6.95
C PHE A 103 10.55 1.31 -7.39
N ALA A 104 9.56 1.97 -6.81
CA ALA A 104 8.18 1.76 -7.22
C ALA A 104 7.33 3.01 -7.02
N VAL A 105 6.33 3.15 -7.88
CA VAL A 105 5.15 3.98 -7.65
C VAL A 105 4.02 3.08 -7.16
N ILE A 106 3.39 3.46 -6.05
CA ILE A 106 2.31 2.70 -5.42
C ILE A 106 1.09 3.60 -5.28
N PHE A 107 0.04 3.33 -6.04
CA PHE A 107 -1.28 3.89 -5.77
C PHE A 107 -1.98 3.11 -4.66
N HIS A 108 -2.68 3.83 -3.81
CA HIS A 108 -3.56 3.25 -2.79
C HIS A 108 -5.02 3.41 -3.21
N THR A 109 -5.83 2.40 -2.91
CA THR A 109 -7.28 2.49 -3.10
C THR A 109 -8.04 1.53 -2.19
N GLU A 110 -9.31 1.84 -1.98
CA GLU A 110 -10.22 1.16 -1.07
C GLU A 110 -11.26 0.29 -1.76
N SER A 111 -11.25 0.18 -3.10
CA SER A 111 -12.22 -0.63 -3.82
C SER A 111 -11.58 -1.48 -4.91
N LYS A 112 -12.19 -2.65 -5.15
CA LYS A 112 -11.78 -3.57 -6.21
C LYS A 112 -11.91 -2.92 -7.59
N ALA A 113 -13.01 -2.21 -7.82
CA ALA A 113 -13.29 -1.52 -9.08
C ALA A 113 -12.23 -0.45 -9.37
N ARG A 114 -11.94 0.42 -8.39
CA ARG A 114 -10.93 1.48 -8.56
C ARG A 114 -9.52 0.92 -8.71
N ARG A 115 -9.20 -0.20 -8.06
CA ARG A 115 -7.95 -0.93 -8.31
C ARG A 115 -7.85 -1.38 -9.76
N ASP A 116 -8.91 -1.96 -10.32
CA ASP A 116 -8.91 -2.43 -11.72
C ASP A 116 -8.77 -1.26 -12.71
N GLU A 117 -9.43 -0.14 -12.45
CA GLU A 117 -9.25 1.10 -13.21
C GLU A 117 -7.80 1.59 -13.15
N LEU A 118 -7.22 1.70 -11.95
CA LEU A 118 -5.83 2.15 -11.77
C LEU A 118 -4.83 1.20 -12.44
N MET A 119 -5.09 -0.11 -12.42
CA MET A 119 -4.28 -1.09 -13.16
C MET A 119 -4.33 -0.84 -14.67
N ALA A 120 -5.51 -0.58 -15.23
CA ALA A 120 -5.66 -0.30 -16.65
C ALA A 120 -4.99 1.03 -17.05
N LEU A 121 -5.14 2.07 -16.23
CA LEU A 121 -4.48 3.37 -16.46
C LEU A 121 -2.96 3.24 -16.37
N ALA A 122 -2.43 2.54 -15.38
CA ALA A 122 -1.00 2.32 -15.23
C ALA A 122 -0.43 1.52 -16.42
N LYS A 123 -1.16 0.48 -16.88
CA LYS A 123 -0.77 -0.31 -18.04
C LYS A 123 -0.66 0.55 -19.30
N ARG A 124 -1.62 1.45 -19.56
CA ARG A 124 -1.59 2.37 -20.71
C ARG A 124 -0.36 3.28 -20.70
N VAL A 125 -0.03 3.86 -19.54
CA VAL A 125 1.18 4.70 -19.40
C VAL A 125 2.44 3.88 -19.70
N ASN A 126 2.51 2.65 -19.21
CA ASN A 126 3.66 1.78 -19.42
C ASN A 126 3.83 1.37 -20.89
N GLU A 127 2.75 0.97 -21.55
CA GLU A 127 2.80 0.51 -22.95
C GLU A 127 3.31 1.59 -23.90
N GLU A 128 2.94 2.85 -23.64
CA GLU A 128 3.31 3.97 -24.50
C GLU A 128 4.71 4.53 -24.21
N ASN A 129 5.19 4.46 -22.97
CA ASN A 129 6.37 5.25 -22.53
C ASN A 129 7.42 4.47 -21.74
N PHE A 130 7.08 3.29 -21.21
CA PHE A 130 7.97 2.47 -20.39
C PHE A 130 7.89 0.99 -20.82
N PRO A 131 8.36 0.64 -22.03
CA PRO A 131 8.22 -0.72 -22.56
C PRO A 131 8.91 -1.73 -21.63
N GLY A 132 8.22 -2.82 -21.32
CA GLY A 132 8.69 -3.86 -20.41
C GLY A 132 8.41 -3.59 -18.93
N VAL A 133 7.93 -2.40 -18.55
CA VAL A 133 7.51 -2.09 -17.18
C VAL A 133 6.11 -2.64 -16.92
N GLY A 134 5.99 -3.53 -15.93
CA GLY A 134 4.72 -4.09 -15.49
C GLY A 134 4.04 -3.28 -14.38
N ALA A 135 2.71 -3.38 -14.32
CA ALA A 135 1.93 -3.01 -13.15
C ALA A 135 1.38 -4.28 -12.48
N VAL A 136 1.37 -4.30 -11.16
CA VAL A 136 0.80 -5.41 -10.36
C VAL A 136 -0.07 -4.83 -9.26
N TYR A 137 -0.97 -5.65 -8.69
CA TYR A 137 -1.74 -5.25 -7.53
C TYR A 137 -1.61 -6.25 -6.38
N SER A 138 -1.81 -5.77 -5.17
CA SER A 138 -1.79 -6.58 -3.95
C SER A 138 -2.63 -5.94 -2.84
N ARG A 139 -2.76 -6.64 -1.71
CA ARG A 139 -3.40 -6.09 -0.52
C ARG A 139 -2.55 -5.00 0.12
N GLY A 140 -3.19 -3.89 0.48
CA GLY A 140 -2.53 -2.72 1.03
C GLY A 140 -1.93 -2.97 2.41
N CYS A 141 -2.57 -3.78 3.25
CA CYS A 141 -2.08 -4.16 4.57
C CYS A 141 -1.21 -5.43 4.57
N GLY A 142 -0.64 -5.83 3.41
CA GLY A 142 0.04 -7.11 3.20
C GLY A 142 0.91 -7.60 4.36
N ILE A 143 1.92 -6.83 4.78
CA ILE A 143 3.01 -7.33 5.63
C ILE A 143 2.56 -8.07 6.92
N PRO A 144 1.84 -7.45 7.88
CA PRO A 144 1.48 -8.14 9.12
C PRO A 144 0.47 -9.27 8.90
N TYR A 145 -0.41 -9.17 7.90
CA TYR A 145 -1.42 -10.19 7.63
C TYR A 145 -0.86 -11.37 6.85
N GLU A 146 -0.04 -11.12 5.83
CA GLU A 146 0.58 -12.14 4.98
C GLU A 146 1.58 -13.00 5.76
N GLN A 147 2.25 -12.41 6.74
CA GLN A 147 3.03 -13.15 7.72
C GLN A 147 2.17 -14.20 8.44
N LEU A 148 0.97 -13.83 8.92
CA LEU A 148 0.11 -14.74 9.70
C LEU A 148 -0.72 -15.71 8.86
N LEU A 149 -1.21 -15.24 7.72
CA LEU A 149 -2.29 -15.85 6.93
C LEU A 149 -1.80 -16.38 5.58
N GLY A 150 -0.53 -16.14 5.23
CA GLY A 150 0.03 -16.50 3.93
C GLY A 150 -0.45 -15.60 2.79
N PRO A 151 -0.28 -16.05 1.53
CA PRO A 151 -0.58 -15.27 0.34
C PRO A 151 -2.03 -14.74 0.32
N TRP A 152 -2.16 -13.46 -0.03
CA TRP A 152 -3.44 -12.75 0.07
C TRP A 152 -4.56 -13.26 -0.84
N GLN A 153 -4.22 -14.03 -1.87
CA GLN A 153 -5.17 -14.65 -2.79
C GLN A 153 -6.07 -15.67 -2.07
N GLY A 154 -5.60 -16.25 -0.96
CA GLY A 154 -6.37 -17.21 -0.15
C GLY A 154 -7.17 -16.56 0.99
N TRP A 155 -7.09 -15.24 1.17
CA TRP A 155 -7.75 -14.57 2.29
C TRP A 155 -9.26 -14.47 2.08
N CYS A 156 -10.00 -14.73 3.15
CA CYS A 156 -11.44 -14.49 3.27
C CYS A 156 -11.75 -13.72 4.56
N GLU A 157 -13.02 -13.38 4.78
CA GLU A 157 -13.44 -12.54 5.91
C GLU A 157 -12.92 -13.06 7.25
N ASP A 158 -13.04 -14.36 7.50
CA ASP A 158 -12.42 -15.04 8.62
C ASP A 158 -11.29 -15.94 8.11
N SER A 159 -10.06 -15.47 8.10
CA SER A 159 -8.92 -16.22 7.59
C SER A 159 -8.22 -17.02 8.69
N PRO A 160 -7.85 -18.30 8.46
CA PRO A 160 -7.11 -19.09 9.44
C PRO A 160 -5.68 -18.55 9.61
N ILE A 161 -5.16 -18.59 10.83
CA ILE A 161 -3.73 -18.39 11.07
C ILE A 161 -3.02 -19.66 10.60
N ILE A 162 -2.16 -19.51 9.58
CA ILE A 162 -1.39 -20.63 9.03
C ILE A 162 0.01 -20.73 9.64
N ASN A 163 0.52 -19.61 10.17
CA ASN A 163 1.83 -19.50 10.81
C ASN A 163 1.66 -19.09 12.28
N PRO A 164 1.17 -19.97 13.17
CA PRO A 164 0.92 -19.64 14.57
C PRO A 164 2.21 -19.30 15.35
N GLU A 165 3.35 -19.82 14.93
CA GLU A 165 4.66 -19.63 15.58
C GLU A 165 5.14 -18.18 15.56
N ILE A 166 4.74 -17.39 14.56
CA ILE A 166 5.17 -15.99 14.43
C ILE A 166 4.22 -14.98 15.08
N VAL A 167 3.11 -15.44 15.69
CA VAL A 167 2.08 -14.56 16.29
C VAL A 167 2.69 -13.58 17.28
N ASN A 168 3.65 -14.03 18.10
CA ASN A 168 4.31 -13.18 19.09
C ASN A 168 5.22 -12.11 18.46
N ASP A 169 5.86 -12.41 17.33
CA ASP A 169 6.69 -11.44 16.61
C ASP A 169 5.84 -10.38 15.91
N VAL A 170 4.74 -10.80 15.30
CA VAL A 170 3.75 -9.88 14.71
C VAL A 170 3.17 -8.97 15.79
N LYS A 171 2.79 -9.51 16.95
CA LYS A 171 2.37 -8.71 18.12
C LYS A 171 3.44 -7.68 18.50
N ARG A 172 4.69 -8.09 18.65
CA ARG A 172 5.79 -7.18 19.01
C ARG A 172 5.94 -6.04 17.99
N SER A 173 5.88 -6.36 16.70
CA SER A 173 5.95 -5.40 15.59
C SER A 173 4.77 -4.41 15.61
N LEU A 174 3.55 -4.91 15.80
CA LEU A 174 2.34 -4.10 15.93
C LEU A 174 2.44 -3.15 17.12
N ARG A 175 2.86 -3.65 18.29
CA ARG A 175 3.00 -2.84 19.50
C ARG A 175 3.98 -1.67 19.28
N LYS A 176 5.13 -1.95 18.67
CA LYS A 176 6.15 -0.93 18.36
C LYS A 176 5.61 0.14 17.39
N SER A 177 4.79 -0.28 16.43
CA SER A 177 4.21 0.61 15.41
C SER A 177 3.07 1.48 15.97
N LEU A 178 2.22 0.90 16.81
CA LEU A 178 1.00 1.53 17.33
C LEU A 178 1.26 2.41 18.56
N PHE A 179 2.12 1.97 19.48
CA PHE A 179 2.21 2.53 20.83
C PHE A 179 3.60 3.05 21.16
N ARG A 180 4.34 3.59 20.17
CA ARG A 180 5.70 4.15 20.34
C ARG A 180 5.95 4.60 21.79
N ALA A 181 6.70 3.79 22.53
CA ALA A 181 7.34 4.14 23.79
C ALA A 181 8.78 4.50 23.48
#